data_AF-A0A946FIG2-F1
#
_entry.id   AF-A0A946FIG2-F1
#
_cell.length_a   1.000
_cell.length_b   1.000
_cell.length_c   1.000
_cell.angle_alpha   90.00
_cell.angle_beta   90.00
_cell.angle_gamma   90.00
#
_symmetry.space_group_name_H-M   'P 1'
#
loop_
_entity.id
_entity.type
_entity.pdbx_description
1 polymer ?
#
loop_
_entity_poly.entity_id
_entity_poly.type
_entity_poly.pdbx_seq_one_letter_code
_entity_poly.pdbx_strand_id
1 'polypeptide(L)' 'FVLANADLDKEFLAGAEDVELTTLKGHRSIGGMRASIYNAMPEAGVDALIDYMKDFEKRKA' A
#
# COMPACT_ATOMS: atom_id res chain seq x y z
N PHE A 1 6.24 -0.59 4.47
CA PHE A 1 6.26 -2.04 4.70
C PHE A 1 6.76 -2.73 3.45
N VAL A 2 7.23 -3.98 3.58
CA VAL A 2 7.77 -4.78 2.47
C VAL A 2 6.95 -6.06 2.40
N LEU A 3 6.57 -6.49 1.20
CA LEU A 3 5.86 -7.76 1.00
C LEU A 3 6.84 -8.93 1.08
N ALA A 4 6.34 -10.11 1.43
CA ALA A 4 7.15 -11.33 1.42
C ALA A 4 7.67 -11.67 0.01
N ASN A 5 6.89 -11.35 -1.03
CA ASN A 5 7.28 -11.45 -2.43
C ASN A 5 7.34 -10.05 -3.07
N ALA A 6 8.55 -9.57 -3.38
CA ALA A 6 8.78 -8.26 -3.98
C ALA A 6 8.24 -8.12 -5.41
N ASP A 7 8.00 -9.24 -6.12
CA ASP A 7 7.41 -9.20 -7.46
C ASP A 7 5.97 -8.66 -7.44
N LEU A 8 5.31 -8.71 -6.29
CA LEU A 8 3.97 -8.19 -6.08
C LEU A 8 3.93 -6.67 -5.82
N ASP A 9 5.07 -6.00 -5.58
CA ASP A 9 5.09 -4.57 -5.23
C ASP A 9 4.45 -3.70 -6.31
N LYS A 10 4.72 -3.99 -7.59
CA LYS A 10 4.14 -3.24 -8.71
C LYS A 10 2.63 -3.42 -8.79
N GLU A 11 2.16 -4.64 -8.58
CA GLU A 11 0.73 -4.95 -8.62
C GLU A 11 0.00 -4.33 -7.42
N PHE A 12 0.60 -4.39 -6.23
CA PHE A 12 0.09 -3.73 -5.04
C PHE A 12 -0.08 -2.23 -5.26
N LEU A 13 0.94 -1.57 -5.84
CA LEU A 13 0.90 -0.13 -6.10
C LEU A 13 -0.16 0.23 -7.15
N ALA A 14 -0.30 -0.56 -8.21
CA ALA A 14 -1.32 -0.33 -9.23
C ALA A 14 -2.74 -0.46 -8.63
N GLY A 15 -3.01 -1.54 -7.90
CA GLY A 15 -4.32 -1.72 -7.26
C GLY A 15 -4.61 -0.71 -6.16
N ALA A 16 -3.59 -0.15 -5.51
CA ALA A 16 -3.76 0.93 -4.53
C ALA A 16 -4.18 2.24 -5.21
N GLU A 17 -3.60 2.55 -6.38
CA GLU A 17 -4.00 3.71 -7.18
C GLU A 17 -5.47 3.61 -7.63
N ASP A 18 -5.96 2.41 -7.96
CA ASP A 18 -7.36 2.18 -8.34
C ASP A 18 -8.37 2.46 -7.21
N VAL A 19 -7.93 2.40 -5.94
CA VAL A 19 -8.73 2.73 -4.75
C VAL A 19 -8.32 4.06 -4.12
N GLU A 20 -7.72 4.95 -4.90
CA GLU A 20 -7.30 6.30 -4.52
C GLU A 20 -6.21 6.37 -3.42
N LEU A 21 -5.57 5.23 -3.11
CA LEU A 21 -4.44 5.14 -2.19
C LEU A 21 -3.11 5.45 -2.90
N THR A 22 -2.89 6.72 -3.18
CA THR A 22 -1.73 7.19 -3.94
C THR A 22 -0.48 7.42 -3.07
N THR A 23 0.67 7.60 -3.72
CA THR A 23 1.96 7.96 -3.08
C THR A 23 2.57 6.91 -2.14
N LEU A 24 2.12 5.65 -2.23
CA LEU A 24 2.60 4.55 -1.39
C LEU A 24 3.97 3.97 -1.81
N LYS A 25 4.54 4.38 -2.95
CA LYS A 25 5.81 3.81 -3.43
C LYS A 25 6.95 4.09 -2.45
N GLY A 26 7.62 3.03 -2.00
CA GLY A 26 8.75 3.10 -1.07
C GLY A 26 10.00 3.75 -1.65
N HIS A 27 10.99 4.00 -0.79
CA HIS A 27 12.26 4.59 -1.21
C HIS A 27 13.05 3.60 -2.07
N ARG A 28 13.68 4.10 -3.14
CA ARG A 28 14.39 3.28 -4.14
C ARG A 28 15.44 2.32 -3.58
N SER A 29 16.04 2.63 -2.44
CA SER A 29 17.10 1.81 -1.84
C SER A 29 16.57 0.61 -1.04
N ILE A 30 15.29 0.62 -0.66
CA ILE A 30 14.66 -0.41 0.17
C ILE A 30 13.60 -1.17 -0.63
N GLY A 31 12.95 -0.51 -1.60
CA GLY A 31 11.80 -1.07 -2.30
C GLY A 31 10.53 -1.02 -1.45
N GLY A 32 9.55 -1.85 -1.77
CA GLY A 32 8.29 -1.96 -1.04
C GLY A 32 7.46 -0.68 -1.05
N MET A 33 6.70 -0.51 0.03
CA MET A 33 5.74 0.59 0.21
C MET A 33 6.08 1.46 1.42
N ARG A 34 5.65 2.71 1.39
CA ARG A 34 5.69 3.64 2.51
C ARG A 34 4.41 4.45 2.55
N ALA A 35 3.62 4.28 3.60
CA ALA A 35 2.48 5.13 3.90
C ALA A 35 2.94 6.33 4.74
N SER A 36 2.74 7.54 4.23
CA SER A 36 3.04 8.78 4.96
C SER A 36 1.78 9.24 5.71
N ILE A 37 1.77 9.09 7.03
CA ILE A 37 0.63 9.40 7.90
C ILE A 37 0.87 10.68 8.71
N TYR A 38 0.92 11.82 8.02
CA TYR A 38 1.07 13.13 8.67
C TYR A 38 -0.23 13.59 9.37
N ASN A 39 -0.17 14.68 10.14
CA ASN A 39 -1.32 15.19 10.91
C ASN A 39 -2.59 15.46 10.09
N ALA A 40 -2.47 15.75 8.79
CA ALA A 40 -3.61 15.99 7.91
C ALA A 40 -4.21 14.70 7.30
N MET A 41 -3.61 13.54 7.57
CA MET A 41 -4.12 12.26 7.09
C MET A 41 -5.35 11.85 7.93
N PRO A 42 -6.54 11.70 7.34
CA PRO A 42 -7.71 11.26 8.08
C PRO A 42 -7.60 9.78 8.46
N GLU A 43 -8.19 9.40 9.61
CA GLU A 43 -8.26 8.00 10.05
C GLU A 43 -8.91 7.10 9.00
N ALA A 44 -9.96 7.58 8.32
CA ALA A 44 -10.61 6.86 7.23
C ALA A 44 -9.66 6.48 6.08
N GLY A 45 -8.62 7.27 5.82
CA GLY A 45 -7.59 6.94 4.82
C GLY A 45 -6.67 5.81 5.30
N VAL A 46 -6.41 5.73 6.61
CA VAL A 46 -5.66 4.62 7.22
C VAL A 46 -6.51 3.34 7.20
N ASP A 47 -7.81 3.45 7.51
CA ASP A 47 -8.74 2.32 7.43
C ASP A 47 -8.85 1.77 6.01
N ALA A 48 -8.98 2.65 5.00
CA ALA A 48 -8.98 2.25 3.60
C ALA A 48 -7.70 1.50 3.20
N LEU A 49 -6.53 1.95 3.68
CA LEU A 49 -5.27 1.25 3.47
C LEU A 49 -5.26 -0.15 4.13
N ILE A 50 -5.74 -0.26 5.36
CA ILE A 50 -5.80 -1.53 6.08
C ILE A 50 -6.72 -2.52 5.36
N ASP A 51 -7.89 -2.07 4.91
CA ASP A 51 -8.85 -2.92 4.22
C ASP A 51 -8.33 -3.36 2.85
N TYR A 52 -7.67 -2.45 2.11
CA TYR A 52 -6.99 -2.80 0.87
C TYR A 52 -5.88 -3.83 1.09
N MET A 53 -5.07 -3.69 2.15
CA MET A 53 -4.01 -4.65 2.46
C MET A 53 -4.56 -6.05 2.73
N LYS A 54 -5.65 -6.16 3.50
CA LYS A 54 -6.32 -7.44 3.79
C LYS A 54 -6.93 -8.06 2.54
N ASP A 55 -7.55 -7.25 1.68
CA ASP A 55 -8.12 -7.72 0.42
C ASP A 55 -7.03 -8.21 -0.54
N PHE A 56 -5.95 -7.44 -0.69
CA PHE A 56 -4.82 -7.81 -1.53
C PHE A 56 -4.19 -9.14 -1.07
N GLU A 57 -3.97 -9.31 0.24
CA GLU A 57 -3.47 -10.56 0.81
C GLU A 57 -4.38 -11.74 0.47
N LYS A 58 -5.71 -11.60 0.63
CA LYS A 58 -6.67 -12.67 0.30
C LYS A 58 -6.66 -13.04 -1.19
N ARG A 59 -6.47 -12.06 -2.09
CA ARG A 59 -6.41 -12.29 -3.55
C ARG A 59 -5.09 -12.91 -4.00
N LYS A 60 -4.04 -12.83 -3.20
CA LYS A 60 -2.67 -13.25 -3.53
C LYS A 60 -2.15 -14.40 -2.66
N ALA A 61 -2.97 -14.90 -1.75
CA ALA A 61 -2.75 -16.12 -0.97
C ALA A 61 -2.68 -17.37 -1.86
#